data_AF-A0A6H9SCY2-F1
#
_entry.id   AF-A0A6H9SCY2-F1
#
_cell.length_a   1.000
_cell.length_b   1.000
_cell.length_c   1.000
_cell.angle_alpha   90.00
_cell.angle_beta   90.00
_cell.angle_gamma   90.00
#
_symmetry.space_group_name_H-M   'P 1'
#
loop_
_entity.id
_entity.type
_entity.pdbx_description
1 polymer ?
#
loop_
_entity_poly.entity_id
_entity_poly.type
_entity_poly.pdbx_seq_one_letter_code
_entity_poly.pdbx_strand_id
1 'polypeptide(L)' 'LKASGFEGLLPPLKLSCSDHEGGGAARVQQWDGEKWVLVTDWVQADRATLRPLIEAKSAAYAKEKGITPRDCASEQ' A
#
# COMPACT_ATOMS: atom_id res chain seq x y z
N LEU A 1 -1.71 10.26 -12.19
CA LEU A 1 -1.62 9.05 -13.02
C LEU A 1 -1.72 9.37 -14.51
N LYS A 2 -2.82 9.97 -14.98
CA LYS A 2 -3.02 10.34 -16.40
C LYS A 2 -1.88 11.17 -17.00
N ALA A 3 -1.50 12.28 -16.37
CA ALA A 3 -0.40 13.15 -16.85
C ALA A 3 0.98 12.46 -16.90
N SER A 4 1.17 11.40 -16.11
CA SER A 4 2.43 10.65 -16.01
C SER A 4 2.41 9.36 -16.84
N GLY A 5 1.32 9.07 -17.56
CA GLY A 5 1.18 7.86 -18.38
C GLY A 5 0.91 6.55 -17.63
N PHE A 6 0.62 6.61 -16.33
CA PHE A 6 0.41 5.42 -15.49
C PHE A 6 -1.06 5.05 -15.26
N GLU A 7 -1.99 5.77 -15.88
CA GLU A 7 -3.42 5.45 -15.80
C GLU A 7 -3.69 4.05 -16.35
N GLY A 8 -4.38 3.22 -15.56
CA GLY A 8 -4.64 1.80 -15.90
C GLY A 8 -3.50 0.83 -15.53
N LEU A 9 -2.27 1.32 -15.35
CA LEU A 9 -1.10 0.51 -14.97
C LEU A 9 -0.91 0.45 -13.45
N LEU A 10 -1.14 1.56 -12.75
CA LEU A 10 -1.02 1.66 -11.29
C LEU A 10 -2.36 2.02 -10.65
N PRO A 11 -2.63 1.55 -9.42
CA PRO A 11 -3.75 2.06 -8.65
C PRO A 11 -3.44 3.49 -8.17
N PRO A 12 -4.45 4.27 -7.76
CA PRO A 12 -4.23 5.54 -7.05
C PRO A 12 -3.34 5.33 -5.82
N LEU A 13 -2.33 6.18 -5.66
CA LEU A 13 -1.42 6.19 -4.52
C LEU A 13 -1.55 7.49 -3.75
N LYS A 14 -1.67 7.40 -2.43
CA LYS A 14 -1.66 8.52 -1.48
C LYS A 14 -0.87 8.14 -0.24
N LEU A 15 0.40 8.52 -0.21
CA LEU A 15 1.28 8.28 0.93
C LEU A 15 1.13 9.38 1.98
N SER A 16 1.55 9.08 3.21
CA SER A 16 1.69 10.04 4.31
C SER A 16 2.81 9.58 5.26
N CYS A 17 3.23 10.41 6.22
CA CYS A 17 4.17 9.98 7.27
C CYS A 17 3.70 8.71 8.01
N SER A 18 2.38 8.59 8.25
CA SER A 18 1.79 7.44 8.93
C SER A 18 1.49 6.25 8.01
N ASP A 19 1.66 6.41 6.70
CA ASP A 19 1.34 5.43 5.67
C ASP A 19 2.32 5.51 4.48
N HIS A 20 3.37 4.70 4.54
CA HIS A 20 4.36 4.58 3.46
C HIS A 20 3.95 3.60 2.35
N GLU A 21 2.81 2.92 2.46
CA GLU A 21 2.28 2.05 1.40
C GLU A 21 1.41 2.88 0.43
N GLY A 22 0.49 3.68 0.98
CA GLY A 22 -0.35 4.64 0.26
C GLY A 22 -1.35 4.07 -0.76
N GLY A 23 -1.45 2.75 -0.88
CA GLY A 23 -2.34 2.08 -1.84
C GLY A 23 -2.95 0.81 -1.26
N GLY A 24 -2.39 -0.34 -1.66
CA GLY A 24 -2.85 -1.66 -1.21
C GLY A 24 -3.94 -2.30 -2.07
N ALA A 25 -4.03 -1.91 -3.35
CA ALA A 25 -4.89 -2.55 -4.33
C ALA A 25 -4.10 -3.46 -5.28
N ALA A 26 -4.71 -4.56 -5.71
CA ALA A 26 -4.17 -5.45 -6.72
C ALA A 26 -5.25 -5.78 -7.77
N ARG A 27 -4.84 -6.32 -8.92
CA ARG A 27 -5.74 -6.92 -9.91
C ARG A 27 -5.34 -8.36 -10.14
N VAL A 28 -6.31 -9.19 -10.51
CA VAL A 28 -6.06 -10.54 -10.96
C VAL A 28 -5.98 -10.54 -12.48
N GLN A 29 -4.91 -11.14 -12.99
CA GLN A 29 -4.76 -11.46 -14.40
C GLN A 29 -4.72 -12.99 -14.57
N GLN A 30 -5.38 -13.48 -15.61
CA GLN A 30 -5.43 -14.89 -15.96
C GLN A 30 -4.69 -15.12 -17.28
N TRP A 31 -3.90 -16.18 -17.36
CA TRP A 31 -3.28 -16.63 -18.60
C TRP A 31 -4.32 -17.38 -19.44
N ASP A 32 -4.52 -16.96 -20.69
CA ASP A 32 -5.48 -17.60 -21.62
C ASP A 32 -4.85 -18.66 -22.55
N GLY A 33 -3.52 -18.82 -22.50
CA GLY A 33 -2.75 -19.68 -23.39
C GLY A 33 -1.75 -18.91 -24.25
N GLU A 34 -2.02 -17.62 -24.51
CA GLU A 34 -1.20 -16.76 -25.38
C GLU A 34 -0.80 -15.44 -24.71
N LYS A 35 -1.65 -14.91 -23.82
CA LYS A 35 -1.44 -13.63 -23.13
C LYS A 35 -2.07 -13.61 -21.73
N TRP A 36 -1.68 -12.60 -20.96
CA TRP A 36 -2.33 -12.26 -19.70
C TRP A 36 -3.55 -11.37 -19.98
N VAL A 37 -4.69 -11.75 -19.42
CA VAL A 37 -5.95 -11.01 -19.51
C VAL A 37 -6.34 -10.55 -18.11
N LEU A 38 -6.61 -9.26 -17.93
CA LEU A 38 -7.17 -8.75 -16.68
C LEU A 38 -8.59 -9.27 -16.50
N VAL A 39 -8.84 -9.95 -15.39
CA VAL A 39 -10.15 -10.57 -15.08
C VAL A 39 -10.87 -9.89 -13.91
N THR A 40 -10.21 -8.96 -13.22
CA THR A 40 -10.82 -8.12 -12.19
C THR A 40 -10.46 -6.65 -12.37
N ASP A 41 -11.31 -5.79 -11.81
CA ASP A 41 -10.91 -4.43 -11.44
C ASP A 41 -9.96 -4.44 -10.23
N TRP A 42 -9.61 -3.26 -9.74
CA TRP A 42 -8.81 -3.11 -8.53
C TRP A 42 -9.55 -3.69 -7.33
N VAL A 43 -8.91 -4.66 -6.67
CA VAL A 43 -9.35 -5.25 -5.42
C VAL A 43 -8.53 -4.63 -4.30
N GLN A 44 -9.20 -3.93 -3.39
CA GLN A 44 -8.59 -3.21 -2.28
C GLN A 44 -8.39 -4.13 -1.08
N ALA A 45 -7.20 -4.10 -0.46
CA ALA A 45 -6.95 -4.77 0.80
C ALA A 45 -7.75 -4.14 1.95
N ASP A 46 -8.17 -4.96 2.92
CA ASP A 46 -8.75 -4.48 4.17
C ASP A 46 -7.67 -3.97 5.13
N ARG A 47 -7.24 -2.74 4.87
CA ARG A 47 -6.16 -2.08 5.63
C ARG A 47 -6.57 -1.76 7.05
N ALA A 48 -7.87 -1.59 7.34
CA ALA A 48 -8.36 -1.31 8.68
C ALA A 48 -8.11 -2.50 9.60
N THR A 49 -8.41 -3.70 9.14
CA THR A 49 -8.14 -4.95 9.87
C THR A 49 -6.64 -5.21 10.03
N LEU A 50 -5.82 -4.85 9.02
CA LEU A 50 -4.37 -5.07 9.05
C LEU A 50 -3.61 -4.03 9.89
N ARG A 51 -4.15 -2.82 10.08
CA ARG A 51 -3.44 -1.71 10.74
C ARG A 51 -2.90 -2.04 12.14
N PRO A 52 -3.66 -2.68 13.05
CA PRO A 52 -3.13 -3.03 14.37
C PRO A 52 -1.91 -3.96 14.32
N LEU A 53 -1.86 -4.87 13.34
CA LEU A 53 -0.73 -5.78 13.16
C LEU A 53 0.52 -5.04 12.67
N ILE A 54 0.33 -4.09 11.75
CA ILE A 54 1.41 -3.23 11.23
C ILE A 54 1.99 -2.37 12.36
N GLU A 55 1.14 -1.76 13.17
CA GLU A 55 1.56 -0.92 14.30
C GLU A 55 2.30 -1.72 15.36
N ALA A 56 1.77 -2.89 15.74
CA ALA A 56 2.42 -3.78 16.71
C ALA A 56 3.81 -4.22 16.26
N LYS A 57 3.95 -4.66 14.99
CA LYS A 57 5.23 -5.11 14.46
C LYS A 57 6.24 -3.96 14.31
N SER A 58 5.77 -2.78 13.88
CA SER A 58 6.61 -1.59 13.75
C SER A 58 7.11 -1.09 15.10
N ALA A 59 6.23 -1.07 16.12
CA ALA A 59 6.60 -0.68 17.48
C ALA A 59 7.59 -1.67 18.12
N ALA A 60 7.39 -2.97 17.93
CA ALA A 60 8.31 -3.99 18.40
C ALA A 60 9.71 -3.81 17.79
N TYR A 61 9.78 -3.58 16.48
CA TYR A 61 11.04 -3.30 15.79
C TYR A 61 11.71 -2.02 16.30
N ALA A 62 10.94 -0.93 16.46
CA ALA A 62 11.47 0.33 16.97
C ALA A 62 12.07 0.16 18.37
N LYS A 63 11.39 -0.58 19.25
CA LYS A 63 11.90 -0.93 20.59
C LYS A 63 13.19 -1.75 20.52
N GLU A 64 13.23 -2.79 19.70
CA GLU A 64 14.42 -3.65 19.55
C GLU A 64 15.64 -2.87 19.09
N LYS A 65 15.44 -1.90 18.19
CA LYS A 65 16.52 -1.11 17.59
C LYS A 65 16.79 0.21 18.31
N GLY A 66 16.09 0.51 19.40
CA GLY A 66 16.22 1.79 20.10
C GLY A 66 15.84 3.00 19.24
N ILE A 67 14.89 2.83 18.32
CA ILE A 67 14.40 3.89 17.43
C ILE A 67 13.23 4.60 18.12
N THR A 68 13.30 5.93 18.21
CA THR A 68 12.16 6.76 18.60
C THR A 68 11.28 7.04 17.37
N PRO A 69 10.00 6.62 17.35
CA PRO A 69 9.09 6.93 16.25
C PRO A 69 8.91 8.44 16.07
N ARG A 70 8.78 8.88 14.81
CA ARG A 70 8.54 10.28 14.46
C ARG A 70 7.13 10.70 14.86
N ASP A 71 6.98 11.97 15.24
CA ASP A 71 5.67 12.57 15.42
C ASP A 71 5.13 13.06 14.07
N CYS A 72 4.33 12.23 13.41
CA CYS A 72 3.73 12.55 12.12
C CYS A 72 2.74 13.73 12.16
N ALA A 73 2.29 14.19 13.33
CA ALA A 73 1.48 15.41 13.44
C ALA A 73 2.31 16.68 13.23
N SER A 74 3.62 16.61 13.48
CA SER A 74 4.55 17.74 13.30
C SER A 74 5.03 17.93 11.85
N GLU A 75 4.59 17.07 10.93
CA GLU A 75 5.11 16.97 9.55
C GLU A 75 4.07 17.28 8.46
N GLN A 76 2.85 17.70 8.84
CA GLN A 76 1.74 18.05 7.93
C GLN A 76 1.47 19.54 7.97
#